data_AF-A0A160THK1-F1
#
_entry.id   AF-A0A160THK1-F1
#
_cell.length_a   1.000
_cell.length_b   1.000
_cell.length_c   1.000
_cell.angle_alpha   90.00
_cell.angle_beta   90.00
_cell.angle_gamma   90.00
#
_symmetry.space_group_name_H-M   'P 1'
#
loop_
_entity.id
_entity.type
_entity.pdbx_description
1 polymer ?
#
loop_
_entity_poly.entity_id
_entity_poly.type
_entity_poly.pdbx_seq_one_letter_code
_entity_poly.pdbx_strand_id
1 'polypeptide(L)' 'MILIPLGGDSAQALSTALASGASLVGRGPFAGSVVIDGRRGDFVNTLYRHHVLMLAAPAAGCGATA' A
#
# COMPACT_ATOMS: atom_id res chain seq x y z
N MET A 1 6.40 0.13 -0.35
CA MET A 1 5.48 1.00 -1.15
C MET A 1 4.40 1.55 -0.25
N ILE A 2 3.74 2.65 -0.62
CA ILE A 2 2.59 3.20 0.11
C ILE A 2 1.32 3.08 -0.72
N LEU A 3 0.23 2.66 -0.07
CA LEU A 3 -1.13 2.67 -0.60
C LEU A 3 -1.87 3.89 -0.06
N ILE A 4 -2.41 4.72 -0.95
CA ILE A 4 -3.17 5.93 -0.60
C ILE A 4 -4.58 5.78 -1.18
N PRO A 5 -5.61 5.56 -0.36
CA PRO A 5 -7.00 5.55 -0.82
C PRO A 5 -7.44 6.96 -1.21
N LEU A 6 -8.01 7.13 -2.40
CA LEU A 6 -8.50 8.43 -2.91
C LEU A 6 -10.02 8.62 -2.74
N GLY A 7 -10.69 7.67 -2.10
CA GLY A 7 -12.15 7.64 -1.97
C GLY A 7 -12.74 6.25 -1.70
N GLY A 8 -11.91 5.20 -1.71
CA GLY A 8 -12.31 3.83 -1.37
C GLY A 8 -12.00 3.44 0.08
N ASP A 9 -12.47 2.26 0.49
CA ASP A 9 -12.17 1.68 1.80
C ASP A 9 -10.70 1.23 1.89
N SER A 10 -9.95 1.91 2.76
CA SER A 10 -8.56 1.60 3.08
C SER A 10 -8.36 0.13 3.51
N ALA A 11 -9.35 -0.46 4.19
CA ALA A 11 -9.29 -1.84 4.63
C ALA A 11 -9.36 -2.79 3.44
N GLN A 12 -10.25 -2.55 2.47
CA GLN A 12 -10.36 -3.35 1.26
C GLN A 12 -9.08 -3.30 0.42
N ALA A 13 -8.46 -2.12 0.32
CA ALA A 13 -7.18 -1.93 -0.35
C ALA A 13 -6.07 -2.77 0.30
N LEU A 14 -5.98 -2.72 1.62
CA LEU A 14 -5.02 -3.51 2.39
C LEU A 14 -5.29 -5.02 2.23
N SER A 15 -6.54 -5.47 2.39
CA SER A 15 -6.91 -6.88 2.22
C SER A 15 -6.55 -7.41 0.84
N THR A 16 -6.76 -6.62 -0.21
CA THR A 16 -6.38 -6.98 -1.59
C THR A 16 -4.87 -7.16 -1.73
N ALA A 17 -4.08 -6.24 -1.17
CA ALA A 17 -2.63 -6.32 -1.22
C ALA A 17 -2.11 -7.54 -0.44
N LEU A 18 -2.64 -7.79 0.77
CA LEU A 18 -2.27 -8.94 1.60
C LEU A 18 -2.60 -10.27 0.92
N ALA A 19 -3.80 -10.38 0.30
CA ALA A 19 -4.20 -11.57 -0.45
C ALA A 19 -3.29 -11.85 -1.67
N SER A 20 -2.60 -10.83 -2.16
CA SER A 20 -1.66 -10.91 -3.28
C SER A 20 -0.20 -11.10 -2.84
N GLY A 21 0.04 -11.40 -1.56
CA GLY A 21 1.38 -11.67 -1.01
C GLY A 21 2.14 -10.44 -0.51
N ALA A 22 1.50 -9.28 -0.39
CA ALA A 22 2.10 -8.14 0.30
C ALA A 22 2.12 -8.33 1.82
N SER A 23 3.01 -7.64 2.50
CA SER A 23 3.08 -7.56 3.97
C SER A 23 2.85 -6.13 4.44
N LEU A 24 2.11 -5.95 5.54
CA LEU A 24 1.91 -4.63 6.14
C LEU A 24 3.15 -4.24 6.94
N VAL A 25 3.76 -3.10 6.58
CA VAL A 25 4.88 -2.49 7.32
C VAL A 25 4.35 -1.56 8.41
N GLY A 26 3.30 -0.79 8.11
CA GLY A 26 2.71 0.14 9.07
C GLY A 26 1.76 1.16 8.46
N ARG A 27 1.43 2.18 9.25
CA ARG A 27 0.61 3.32 8.79
C ARG A 27 1.45 4.26 7.93
N GLY A 28 0.85 4.78 6.86
CA GLY A 28 1.46 5.82 6.04
C GLY A 28 1.20 7.24 6.59
N PRO A 29 1.89 8.25 6.05
CA PRO A 29 1.78 9.66 6.47
C PRO A 29 0.43 10.31 6.13
N PHE A 30 -0.39 9.73 5.25
CA PHE A 30 -1.71 10.25 4.91
C PHE A 30 -2.82 9.48 5.64
N ALA A 31 -3.95 10.13 5.90
CA ALA A 31 -5.11 9.48 6.53
C ALA A 31 -5.55 8.25 5.72
N GLY A 32 -5.69 7.11 6.40
CA GLY A 32 -6.06 5.83 5.78
C GLY A 32 -4.97 5.17 4.92
N SER A 33 -3.83 5.83 4.71
CA SER A 33 -2.73 5.24 3.95
C SER A 33 -1.95 4.21 4.77
N VAL A 34 -1.39 3.22 4.07
CA VAL A 34 -0.58 2.15 4.68
C VAL A 34 0.69 1.93 3.87
N VAL A 35 1.77 1.60 4.57
CA VAL A 35 3.03 1.17 3.98
C VAL A 35 3.02 -0.35 3.92
N ILE A 36 3.27 -0.90 2.74
CA ILE A 36 3.36 -2.33 2.49
C ILE A 36 4.70 -2.69 1.86
N ASP A 37 5.17 -3.89 2.13
CA ASP A 37 6.20 -4.57 1.34
C ASP A 37 5.55 -5.56 0.37
N GLY A 38 6.10 -5.70 -0.83
CA GLY A 38 5.52 -6.58 -1.86
C GLY A 38 5.83 -6.14 -3.28
N ARG A 39 5.40 -6.94 -4.26
CA ARG A 39 5.69 -6.69 -5.68
C ARG A 39 4.50 -6.01 -6.36
N ARG A 40 4.73 -4.78 -6.85
CA ARG A 40 3.68 -3.93 -7.46
C ARG A 40 2.86 -4.65 -8.53
N GLY A 41 3.52 -5.44 -9.37
CA GLY A 41 2.88 -6.14 -10.50
C GLY A 41 1.73 -7.07 -10.08
N ASP A 42 1.74 -7.56 -8.85
CA ASP A 42 0.82 -8.59 -8.39
C ASP A 42 -0.57 -8.01 -8.07
N PHE A 43 -0.68 -6.71 -7.80
CA PHE A 43 -1.92 -6.07 -7.34
C PHE A 43 -2.19 -4.66 -7.90
N VAL A 44 -1.33 -4.12 -8.77
CA VAL A 44 -1.47 -2.74 -9.30
C VAL A 44 -2.80 -2.49 -10.00
N ASN A 45 -3.24 -3.41 -10.85
CA ASN A 45 -4.46 -3.23 -11.62
C ASN A 45 -5.71 -3.30 -10.72
N THR A 46 -5.72 -4.19 -9.74
CA THR A 46 -6.84 -4.34 -8.80
C THR A 46 -6.96 -3.12 -7.92
N LEU A 47 -5.86 -2.66 -7.31
CA LEU A 47 -5.86 -1.48 -6.45
C LEU A 47 -6.24 -0.19 -7.22
N TYR A 48 -5.81 -0.06 -8.48
CA TYR A 48 -6.20 1.08 -9.30
C TYR A 48 -7.72 1.13 -9.55
N ARG A 49 -8.36 -0.02 -9.80
CA ARG A 49 -9.83 -0.13 -9.94
C ARG A 49 -10.59 0.22 -8.67
N HIS A 50 -9.94 0.15 -7.51
CA HIS A 50 -10.50 0.52 -6.20
C HIS A 50 -10.12 1.94 -5.77
N HIS A 51 -9.67 2.79 -6.69
CA HIS A 51 -9.28 4.19 -6.42
C HIS A 51 -8.14 4.30 -5.38
N VAL A 52 -7.18 3.36 -5.42
CA VAL A 52 -5.99 3.37 -4.56
C VAL A 52 -4.77 3.76 -5.37
N LEU A 53 -4.09 4.81 -4.92
CA LEU A 53 -2.86 5.29 -5.52
C LEU A 53 -1.66 4.62 -4.84
N MET A 54 -0.75 4.09 -5.65
CA MET A 54 0.47 3.44 -5.20
C MET A 54 1.67 4.33 -5.47
N LEU A 55 2.43 4.67 -4.42
CA LEU A 55 3.70 5.35 -4.56
C LEU A 55 4.85 4.46 -4.06
N ALA A 56 6.01 4.61 -4.67
CA ALA A 56 7.24 4.07 -4.10
C ALA A 56 7.48 4.75 -2.74
N ALA A 57 7.69 3.94 -1.70
CA ALA A 57 8.07 4.46 -0.39
C ALA A 57 9.61 4.40 -0.32
N PRO A 58 10.30 5.52 -0.02
CA PRO A 58 11.74 5.48 0.22
C PRO A 58 12.06 4.48 1.34
N ALA A 59 13.24 3.85 1.30
CA ALA A 59 13.66 2.89 2.33
C ALA A 59 13.57 3.49 3.77
N ALA A 60 13.89 4.77 3.91
CA ALA A 60 13.74 5.53 5.16
C ALA A 60 12.31 5.53 5.72
N GLY A 61 11.29 5.43 4.87
CA GLY A 61 9.88 5.36 5.26
C GLY A 61 9.36 3.93 5.51
N CYS A 62 10.15 2.89 5.20
CA CYS A 62 9.81 1.49 5.46
C CYS A 62 10.41 0.97 6.77
N GLY A 63 11.02 1.83 7.60
CA GLY A 63 11.66 1.42 8.85
C GLY A 63 13.02 0.73 8.68
N ALA A 64 13.63 0.82 7.49
CA ALA A 64 15.02 0.41 7.32
C ALA A 64 15.91 1.43 8.06
N THR A 65 16.46 1.03 9.20
CA THR A 65 17.60 1.71 9.80
C THR A 65 18.77 1.63 8.83
N ALA A 66 19.37 2.79 8.53
CA ALA A 66 20.56 2.92 7.70
C ALA A 66 21.71 2.01 8.17
#